data_AF-A0A7M5XM62-F1
#
_entry.id   AF-A0A7M5XM62-F1
#
_cell.length_a   1.000
_cell.length_b   1.000
_cell.length_c   1.000
_cell.angle_alpha   90.00
_cell.angle_beta   90.00
_cell.angle_gamma   90.00
#
_symmetry.space_group_name_H-M   'P 1'
#
loop_
_entity.id
_entity.type
_entity.pdbx_description
1 polymer ?
#
loop_
_entity_poly.entity_id
_entity_poly.type
_entity_poly.pdbx_seq_one_letter_code
_entity_poly.pdbx_strand_id
1 'polypeptide(L)'
;LLDLSENKLKLLVNIDGVPISKSSKSQLWPILGAVFRSKFVFPIAIYHGTSKPSSTEVFLSDFVDEFADLVRNGIEFDGTIIIFELKAIICDDPARAFVECIIGHTGYSACERCVGIGERKQNRTVYNSNNNDSLKEVNKFNELKFHHQNDLSPLIPIVNCIDDFPLDYMHMVLLGLVKRALIFMLRGDEICKISQQQAIEITNRLILSRENIPSNFNRKPRPLDEICY
;
A
#
# COMPACT_ATOMS: atom_id res chain seq x y z
N LEU A 1 -20.58 -9.21 -15.28
CA LEU A 1 -20.17 -9.34 -16.69
C LEU A 1 -19.06 -8.34 -16.92
N LEU A 2 -17.89 -8.81 -17.33
CA LEU A 2 -16.78 -7.94 -17.73
C LEU A 2 -17.19 -7.26 -19.03
N ASP A 3 -17.08 -5.93 -19.08
CA ASP A 3 -17.33 -5.17 -20.29
C ASP A 3 -16.10 -5.31 -21.19
N LEU A 4 -16.19 -6.17 -22.21
CA LEU A 4 -15.12 -6.46 -23.17
C LEU A 4 -15.22 -5.60 -24.43
N SER A 5 -16.01 -4.52 -24.43
CA SER A 5 -16.25 -3.69 -25.61
C SER A 5 -14.97 -3.13 -26.26
N GLU A 6 -13.86 -3.08 -25.52
CA GLU A 6 -12.55 -2.58 -25.99
C GLU A 6 -11.48 -3.67 -26.17
N ASN A 7 -11.83 -4.96 -26.08
CA ASN A 7 -10.86 -6.09 -26.09
C ASN A 7 -9.68 -5.87 -25.12
N LYS A 8 -9.94 -5.14 -24.03
CA LYS A 8 -8.91 -4.69 -23.09
C LYS A 8 -9.31 -5.02 -21.67
N LEU A 9 -8.43 -5.72 -20.97
CA LEU A 9 -8.60 -6.03 -19.55
C LEU A 9 -7.61 -5.23 -18.71
N LYS A 10 -8.15 -4.56 -17.71
CA LYS A 10 -7.36 -3.82 -16.73
C LYS A 10 -7.11 -4.69 -15.51
N LEU A 11 -5.87 -4.90 -15.12
CA LEU A 11 -5.48 -5.74 -14.00
C LEU A 11 -5.06 -4.89 -12.80
N LEU A 12 -5.60 -5.20 -11.62
CA LEU A 12 -5.09 -4.75 -10.34
C LEU A 12 -4.18 -5.84 -9.80
N VAL A 13 -2.98 -5.47 -9.35
CA VAL A 13 -2.05 -6.39 -8.72
C VAL A 13 -1.88 -6.01 -7.27
N ASN A 14 -1.92 -6.98 -6.36
CA ASN A 14 -1.64 -6.78 -4.94
C ASN A 14 -0.42 -7.60 -4.53
N ILE A 15 0.48 -6.96 -3.78
CA ILE A 15 1.68 -7.60 -3.24
C ILE A 15 1.74 -7.27 -1.75
N ASP A 16 1.81 -8.30 -0.91
CA ASP A 16 1.87 -8.14 0.54
C ASP A 16 2.60 -9.34 1.19
N GLY A 17 3.06 -9.17 2.43
CA GLY A 17 3.64 -10.22 3.25
C GLY A 17 2.63 -10.74 4.27
N VAL A 18 2.27 -12.03 4.19
CA VAL A 18 1.30 -12.65 5.09
C VAL A 18 1.98 -13.72 5.97
N PRO A 19 1.95 -13.60 7.31
CA PRO A 19 2.47 -14.64 8.20
C PRO A 19 1.57 -15.88 8.14
N ILE A 20 2.18 -17.05 7.97
CA ILE A 20 1.45 -18.34 7.91
C ILE A 20 1.12 -18.85 9.31
N SER A 21 2.01 -18.61 10.27
CA SER A 21 1.84 -19.04 11.65
C SER A 21 2.29 -17.95 12.60
N LYS A 22 1.66 -17.90 13.78
CA LYS A 22 2.07 -17.04 14.89
C LYS A 22 3.30 -17.58 15.63
N SER A 23 3.58 -18.88 15.50
CA SER A 23 4.64 -19.59 16.23
C SER A 23 5.89 -19.88 15.40
N SER A 24 5.86 -19.62 14.09
CA SER A 24 7.02 -19.76 13.22
C SER A 24 7.29 -18.46 12.48
N LYS A 25 8.52 -18.27 11.99
CA LYS A 25 8.88 -17.14 11.12
C LYS A 25 8.37 -17.33 9.68
N SER A 26 7.52 -18.32 9.42
CA SER A 26 7.09 -18.65 8.08
C SER A 26 6.11 -17.60 7.54
N GLN A 27 6.41 -17.10 6.34
CA GLN A 27 5.67 -16.03 5.67
C GLN A 27 5.45 -16.41 4.20
N LEU A 28 4.30 -16.01 3.67
CA LEU A 28 4.02 -15.97 2.23
C LEU A 28 4.14 -14.53 1.73
N TRP A 29 4.64 -14.40 0.52
CA TRP A 29 4.59 -13.18 -0.25
C TRP A 29 3.88 -13.47 -1.57
N PRO A 30 2.54 -13.42 -1.59
CA PRO A 30 1.79 -13.58 -2.82
C PRO A 30 1.84 -12.33 -3.70
N ILE A 31 1.87 -12.57 -5.01
CA ILE A 31 1.44 -11.61 -6.03
C ILE A 31 0.03 -12.03 -6.41
N LEU A 32 -0.96 -11.20 -6.10
CA LEU A 32 -2.37 -11.46 -6.35
C LEU A 32 -2.86 -10.57 -7.51
N GLY A 33 -3.69 -11.13 -8.38
CA GLY A 33 -4.33 -10.42 -9.49
C GLY A 33 -5.84 -10.27 -9.27
N ALA A 34 -6.40 -9.18 -9.76
CA ALA A 34 -7.84 -9.00 -9.89
C ALA A 34 -8.17 -8.18 -11.13
N VAL A 35 -9.12 -8.62 -11.94
CA VAL A 35 -9.60 -7.81 -13.06
C VAL A 35 -10.34 -6.59 -12.48
N PHE A 36 -10.06 -5.39 -12.97
CA PHE A 36 -10.68 -4.15 -12.51
C PHE A 36 -12.21 -4.26 -12.60
N ARG A 37 -12.90 -3.88 -11.51
CA ARG A 37 -14.36 -4.05 -11.30
C ARG A 37 -14.84 -5.50 -11.13
N SER A 38 -13.95 -6.49 -11.09
CA SER A 38 -14.25 -7.83 -10.61
C SER A 38 -14.06 -7.91 -9.09
N LYS A 39 -14.83 -8.78 -8.45
CA LYS A 39 -14.62 -9.18 -7.04
C LYS A 39 -13.72 -10.40 -6.90
N PHE A 40 -13.35 -11.02 -8.02
CA PHE A 40 -12.55 -12.22 -8.05
C PHE A 40 -11.05 -11.87 -7.98
N VAL A 41 -10.40 -12.37 -6.94
CA VAL A 41 -8.95 -12.27 -6.72
C VAL A 41 -8.35 -13.64 -6.93
N PHE A 42 -7.26 -13.71 -7.67
CA PHE A 42 -6.55 -14.96 -7.98
C PHE A 42 -5.05 -14.83 -7.70
N PRO A 43 -4.36 -15.92 -7.33
CA PRO A 43 -2.91 -15.91 -7.22
C PRO A 43 -2.27 -15.84 -8.60
N ILE A 44 -1.26 -14.98 -8.75
CA ILE A 44 -0.36 -14.93 -9.91
C ILE A 44 0.91 -15.72 -9.56
N ALA A 45 1.56 -15.35 -8.46
CA ALA A 45 2.75 -16.03 -7.95
C ALA A 45 2.71 -16.08 -6.42
N ILE A 46 3.40 -17.05 -5.83
CA ILE A 46 3.50 -17.18 -4.37
C ILE A 46 4.94 -17.51 -4.00
N TYR A 47 5.59 -16.62 -3.27
CA TYR A 47 6.83 -16.92 -2.58
C TYR A 47 6.54 -17.44 -1.16
N HIS A 48 7.32 -18.42 -0.72
CA HIS A 48 7.30 -18.95 0.64
C HIS A 48 8.71 -18.93 1.23
N GLY A 49 8.83 -18.44 2.45
CA GLY A 49 10.08 -18.47 3.18
C GLY A 49 9.93 -18.22 4.67
N THR A 50 11.05 -18.20 5.38
CA THR A 50 11.11 -17.77 6.80
C THR A 50 11.35 -16.26 6.96
N SER A 51 11.40 -15.54 5.85
CA SER A 51 11.58 -14.10 5.76
C SER A 51 11.00 -13.62 4.43
N LYS A 52 10.83 -12.30 4.34
CA LYS A 52 10.69 -11.57 3.07
C LYS A 52 11.72 -12.06 2.03
N PRO A 53 11.37 -12.09 0.72
CA PRO A 53 12.32 -12.44 -0.33
C PRO A 53 13.57 -11.56 -0.26
N SER A 54 14.74 -12.18 -0.39
CA SER A 54 16.02 -11.48 -0.25
C SER A 54 16.36 -10.60 -1.43
N SER A 55 15.80 -10.89 -2.61
CA SER A 55 16.00 -10.14 -3.85
C SER A 55 14.65 -9.76 -4.42
N THR A 56 14.44 -8.45 -4.63
CA THR A 56 13.26 -7.93 -5.34
C THR A 56 13.24 -8.41 -6.79
N GLU A 57 14.42 -8.45 -7.43
CA GLU A 57 14.60 -8.90 -8.82
C GLU A 57 14.09 -10.34 -9.00
N VAL A 58 14.62 -11.28 -8.21
CA VAL A 58 14.23 -12.70 -8.30
C VAL A 58 12.76 -12.90 -7.93
N PHE A 59 12.22 -12.06 -7.05
CA PHE A 59 10.82 -12.15 -6.65
C PHE A 59 9.85 -11.69 -7.75
N LEU A 60 10.25 -10.74 -8.59
CA LEU A 60 9.36 -10.08 -9.55
C LEU A 60 9.65 -10.44 -11.02
N SER A 61 10.81 -11.00 -11.36
CA SER A 61 11.24 -11.24 -12.75
C SER A 61 10.20 -11.99 -13.57
N ASP A 62 9.73 -13.15 -13.08
CA ASP A 62 8.79 -13.99 -13.82
C ASP A 62 7.47 -13.26 -14.07
N PHE A 63 6.98 -12.51 -13.07
CA PHE A 63 5.77 -11.69 -13.22
C PHE A 63 5.97 -10.55 -14.22
N VAL A 64 7.11 -9.86 -14.18
CA VAL A 64 7.41 -8.74 -15.08
C VAL A 64 7.51 -9.21 -16.52
N ASP A 65 8.21 -10.31 -16.77
CA ASP A 65 8.43 -10.85 -18.10
C ASP A 65 7.10 -11.34 -18.71
N GLU A 66 6.32 -12.12 -17.96
CA GLU A 66 5.01 -12.61 -18.40
C GLU A 66 4.03 -11.46 -18.62
N PHE A 67 4.00 -10.47 -17.72
CA PHE A 67 3.08 -9.35 -17.86
C PHE A 67 3.46 -8.43 -19.03
N ALA A 68 4.76 -8.22 -19.28
CA ALA A 68 5.22 -7.48 -20.45
C ALA A 68 4.83 -8.18 -21.76
N ASP A 69 4.85 -9.52 -21.79
CA ASP A 69 4.34 -10.31 -22.91
C ASP A 69 2.82 -10.12 -23.09
N LEU A 70 2.04 -10.19 -22.01
CA LEU A 70 0.58 -9.97 -22.04
C LEU A 70 0.19 -8.57 -22.52
N VAL A 71 0.97 -7.55 -22.17
CA VAL A 71 0.74 -6.17 -22.65
C VAL A 71 1.04 -6.06 -24.15
N ARG A 72 2.09 -6.74 -24.64
CA ARG A 72 2.54 -6.66 -26.03
C ARG A 72 1.70 -7.51 -26.98
N ASN A 73 1.41 -8.75 -26.57
CA ASN A 73 0.88 -9.80 -27.42
C ASN A 73 -0.58 -10.15 -27.07
N GLY A 74 -1.01 -9.88 -25.83
CA GLY A 74 -2.33 -10.27 -25.35
C GLY A 74 -2.53 -11.77 -25.21
N ILE A 75 -3.78 -12.18 -25.03
CA ILE A 75 -4.20 -13.58 -25.02
C ILE A 75 -5.29 -13.75 -26.07
N GLU A 76 -5.16 -14.77 -26.92
CA GLU A 76 -6.24 -15.18 -27.83
C GLU A 76 -7.30 -15.97 -27.05
N PHE A 77 -8.54 -15.49 -27.09
CA PHE A 77 -9.70 -16.15 -26.51
C PHE A 77 -10.89 -16.03 -27.46
N ASP A 78 -11.47 -17.17 -27.87
CA ASP A 78 -12.57 -17.24 -28.84
C ASP A 78 -12.33 -16.43 -30.13
N GLY A 79 -11.11 -16.52 -30.68
CA GLY A 79 -10.71 -15.81 -31.90
C GLY A 79 -10.53 -14.29 -31.73
N THR A 80 -10.58 -13.79 -30.51
CA THR A 80 -10.35 -12.38 -30.16
C THR A 80 -9.07 -12.25 -29.35
N ILE A 81 -8.19 -11.32 -29.74
CA ILE A 81 -7.02 -10.97 -28.93
C ILE A 81 -7.46 -10.01 -27.83
N ILE A 82 -7.26 -10.41 -26.59
CA ILE A 82 -7.51 -9.59 -25.40
C ILE A 82 -6.18 -9.01 -24.93
N ILE A 83 -6.07 -7.68 -24.93
CA ILE A 83 -4.88 -6.96 -24.48
C ILE A 83 -5.01 -6.62 -22.99
N PHE A 84 -3.89 -6.63 -22.27
CA PHE A 84 -3.85 -6.31 -20.85
C PHE A 84 -3.24 -4.92 -20.59
N GLU A 85 -3.71 -4.25 -19.56
CA GLU A 85 -3.15 -3.01 -19.02
C GLU A 85 -3.09 -3.13 -17.50
N LEU A 86 -1.98 -2.71 -16.90
CA LEU A 86 -1.92 -2.63 -15.44
C LEU A 86 -2.65 -1.38 -14.99
N LYS A 87 -3.59 -1.54 -14.07
CA LYS A 87 -4.35 -0.43 -13.52
C LYS A 87 -3.71 0.18 -12.29
N ALA A 88 -3.16 -0.67 -11.42
CA ALA A 88 -2.46 -0.27 -10.21
C ALA A 88 -1.75 -1.46 -9.56
N ILE A 89 -0.67 -1.18 -8.84
CA ILE A 89 -0.06 -2.07 -7.84
C ILE A 89 -0.45 -1.61 -6.45
N ILE A 90 -1.20 -2.44 -5.73
CA ILE A 90 -1.74 -2.17 -4.41
C ILE A 90 -0.88 -2.91 -3.37
N CYS A 91 -0.25 -2.16 -2.49
CA CYS A 91 0.58 -2.70 -1.42
C CYS A 91 0.63 -1.71 -0.25
N ASP A 92 0.88 -2.23 0.95
CA ASP A 92 1.14 -1.42 2.15
C ASP A 92 2.54 -0.76 2.09
N ASP A 93 2.84 0.19 2.99
CA ASP A 93 4.10 0.95 2.91
C ASP A 93 5.36 0.06 2.96
N PRO A 94 5.47 -0.98 3.81
CA PRO A 94 6.60 -1.89 3.80
C PRO A 94 6.75 -2.73 2.51
N ALA A 95 5.66 -3.29 1.98
CA ALA A 95 5.71 -4.07 0.73
C ALA A 95 5.98 -3.15 -0.46
N ARG A 96 5.45 -1.92 -0.46
CA ARG A 96 5.76 -0.90 -1.47
C ARG A 96 7.24 -0.56 -1.52
N ALA A 97 7.81 -0.23 -0.36
CA ALA A 97 9.23 0.11 -0.27
C ALA A 97 10.13 -1.03 -0.78
N PHE A 98 9.69 -2.27 -0.60
CA PHE A 98 10.37 -3.44 -1.17
C PHE A 98 10.32 -3.48 -2.69
N VAL A 99 9.11 -3.45 -3.27
CA VAL A 99 8.91 -3.69 -4.70
C VAL A 99 9.36 -2.50 -5.55
N GLU A 100 9.25 -1.28 -5.04
CA GLU A 100 9.77 -0.07 -5.68
C GLU A 100 11.27 0.16 -5.41
N CYS A 101 11.89 -0.66 -4.56
CA CYS A 101 13.28 -0.50 -4.12
C CYS A 101 13.56 0.87 -3.50
N ILE A 102 12.60 1.48 -2.80
CA ILE A 102 12.72 2.79 -2.15
C ILE A 102 13.02 2.70 -0.65
N ILE A 103 13.46 3.82 -0.08
CA ILE A 103 13.64 3.96 1.37
C ILE A 103 12.28 3.88 2.07
N GLY A 104 12.16 2.99 3.04
CA GLY A 104 10.92 2.77 3.79
C GLY A 104 10.49 3.97 4.64
N HIS A 105 9.22 3.96 5.03
CA HIS A 105 8.46 5.05 5.70
C HIS A 105 9.12 5.69 6.95
N THR A 106 10.16 5.10 7.54
CA THR A 106 10.88 5.65 8.69
C THR A 106 12.14 6.44 8.32
N GLY A 107 12.62 6.35 7.07
CA GLY A 107 13.87 6.96 6.62
C GLY A 107 13.77 8.45 6.33
N TYR A 108 14.89 9.18 6.30
CA TYR A 108 14.88 10.61 6.02
C TYR A 108 14.34 10.94 4.62
N SER A 109 14.70 10.14 3.62
CA SER A 109 14.26 10.30 2.23
C SER A 109 13.16 9.30 1.88
N ALA A 110 12.12 9.20 2.71
CA ALA A 110 11.08 8.16 2.56
C ALA A 110 9.87 8.59 1.71
N CYS A 111 9.69 9.88 1.40
CA CYS A 111 8.54 10.28 0.60
C CYS A 111 8.64 9.70 -0.81
N GLU A 112 7.63 8.94 -1.24
CA GLU A 112 7.57 8.35 -2.58
C GLU A 112 7.14 9.35 -3.67
N ARG A 113 6.52 10.47 -3.29
CA ARG A 113 5.96 11.45 -4.23
C ARG A 113 6.80 12.70 -4.42
N CYS A 114 7.54 13.14 -3.41
CA CYS A 114 8.36 14.35 -3.48
C CYS A 114 9.81 14.08 -3.09
N VAL A 115 10.68 15.05 -3.38
CA VAL A 115 12.12 14.99 -3.06
C VAL A 115 12.45 15.46 -1.64
N GLY A 116 11.42 15.71 -0.82
CA GLY A 116 11.57 16.20 0.54
C GLY A 116 12.39 15.27 1.43
N ILE A 117 13.16 15.87 2.33
CA ILE A 117 14.01 15.19 3.29
C ILE A 117 13.50 15.51 4.70
N GLY A 118 13.20 14.45 5.45
CA GLY A 118 12.80 14.55 6.85
C GLY A 118 14.00 14.82 7.76
N GLU A 119 13.71 15.25 8.98
CA GLU A 119 14.69 15.50 10.04
C GLU A 119 14.37 14.66 11.29
N ARG A 120 15.39 14.39 12.10
CA ARG A 120 15.22 13.65 13.36
C ARG A 120 14.85 14.60 14.49
N LYS A 121 13.65 14.45 15.05
CA LYS A 121 13.20 15.18 16.23
C LYS A 121 12.66 14.20 17.27
N GLN A 122 13.20 14.23 18.49
CA GLN A 122 12.75 13.40 19.62
C GLN A 122 12.55 11.92 19.27
N ASN A 123 13.56 11.30 18.64
CA ASN A 123 13.48 9.92 18.16
C ASN A 123 12.34 9.63 17.17
N ARG A 124 11.89 10.63 16.43
CA ARG A 124 10.94 10.50 15.31
C ARG A 124 11.50 11.19 14.07
N THR A 125 11.20 10.65 12.90
CA THR A 125 11.45 11.34 11.62
C THR A 125 10.26 12.24 11.35
N VAL A 126 10.51 13.52 11.12
CA VAL A 126 9.48 14.55 10.89
C VAL A 126 9.72 15.16 9.52
N TYR A 127 8.66 15.26 8.72
CA TYR A 127 8.68 15.92 7.42
C TYR A 127 7.98 17.27 7.56
N ASN A 128 8.65 18.33 7.12
CA ASN A 128 8.09 19.67 7.21
C ASN A 128 7.21 19.95 5.99
N SER A 129 5.90 20.03 6.19
CA SER A 129 4.93 20.33 5.14
C SER A 129 5.03 21.74 4.59
N ASN A 130 5.74 22.65 5.26
CA ASN A 130 5.94 24.02 4.78
C ASN A 130 7.07 24.13 3.75
N ASN A 131 7.82 23.05 3.53
CA ASN A 131 8.79 23.00 2.46
C ASN A 131 8.04 22.79 1.14
N ASN A 132 8.25 23.69 0.17
CA ASN A 132 7.77 23.51 -1.20
C ASN A 132 8.66 22.50 -1.93
N ASP A 133 8.68 21.27 -1.44
CA ASP A 133 9.44 20.17 -2.04
C ASP A 133 8.83 19.81 -3.39
N SER A 134 9.69 19.72 -4.41
CA SER A 134 9.23 19.34 -5.76
C SER A 134 8.77 17.89 -5.80
N LEU A 135 7.79 17.61 -6.66
CA LEU A 135 7.39 16.24 -6.96
C LEU A 135 8.54 15.50 -7.68
N LYS A 136 8.60 14.18 -7.49
CA LYS A 136 9.52 13.32 -8.22
C LYS A 136 9.08 13.20 -9.67
N GLU A 137 10.07 13.14 -10.56
CA GLU A 137 9.86 12.93 -11.99
C GLU A 137 10.14 11.47 -12.32
N VAL A 138 9.24 10.84 -13.08
CA VAL A 138 9.33 9.41 -13.44
C VAL A 138 10.65 9.06 -14.11
N ASN A 139 11.10 9.88 -15.08
CA ASN A 139 12.36 9.64 -15.79
C ASN A 139 13.56 9.65 -14.84
N LYS A 140 13.57 10.56 -13.86
CA LYS A 140 14.65 10.63 -12.86
C LYS A 140 14.60 9.46 -11.89
N PHE A 141 13.41 8.97 -11.55
CA PHE A 141 13.24 7.77 -10.76
C PHE A 141 13.81 6.54 -11.47
N ASN A 142 13.52 6.40 -12.77
CA ASN A 142 13.99 5.28 -13.58
C ASN A 142 15.51 5.27 -13.79
N GLU A 143 16.18 6.39 -13.56
CA GLU A 143 17.63 6.57 -13.68
C GLU A 143 18.35 6.57 -12.32
N LEU A 144 17.65 6.22 -11.23
CA LEU A 144 18.19 6.20 -9.86
C LEU A 144 18.78 7.56 -9.41
N LYS A 145 18.18 8.68 -9.85
CA LYS A 145 18.72 10.02 -9.59
C LYS A 145 18.32 10.60 -8.23
N PHE A 146 17.46 9.92 -7.47
CA PHE A 146 17.02 10.38 -6.15
C PHE A 146 17.70 9.61 -5.02
N HIS A 147 18.08 10.31 -3.96
CA HIS A 147 18.56 9.70 -2.70
C HIS A 147 17.45 9.00 -1.89
N HIS A 148 16.30 8.76 -2.52
CA HIS A 148 15.12 8.09 -1.95
C HIS A 148 15.05 6.61 -2.35
N GLN A 149 15.97 6.15 -3.19
CA GLN A 149 16.00 4.82 -3.78
C GLN A 149 17.22 4.04 -3.25
N ASN A 150 17.04 2.75 -3.01
CA ASN A 150 18.12 1.81 -2.69
C ASN A 150 18.65 1.13 -3.95
N ASP A 151 17.79 0.91 -4.95
CA ASP A 151 18.10 0.30 -6.23
C ASP A 151 17.01 0.65 -7.27
N LEU A 152 17.18 0.20 -8.51
CA LEU A 152 16.13 0.22 -9.52
C LEU A 152 15.08 -0.85 -9.22
N SER A 153 13.81 -0.50 -9.41
CA SER A 153 12.72 -1.47 -9.30
C SER A 153 12.64 -2.34 -10.56
N PRO A 154 12.51 -3.66 -10.43
CA PRO A 154 12.24 -4.55 -11.56
C PRO A 154 10.93 -4.23 -12.28
N LEU A 155 10.03 -3.47 -11.65
CA LEU A 155 8.72 -3.11 -12.20
C LEU A 155 8.77 -1.96 -13.21
N ILE A 156 9.86 -1.19 -13.27
CA ILE A 156 10.01 -0.03 -14.16
C ILE A 156 9.60 -0.30 -15.62
N PRO A 157 9.88 -1.48 -16.23
CA PRO A 157 9.49 -1.76 -17.61
C PRO A 157 7.97 -1.84 -17.84
N ILE A 158 7.18 -2.11 -16.79
CA ILE A 158 5.74 -2.38 -16.90
C ILE A 158 4.87 -1.37 -16.15
N VAL A 159 5.44 -0.52 -15.28
CA VAL A 159 4.69 0.47 -14.49
C VAL A 159 5.41 1.82 -14.36
N ASN A 160 4.61 2.85 -14.11
CA ASN A 160 5.07 4.09 -13.53
C ASN A 160 5.10 3.96 -12.00
N CYS A 161 6.29 3.76 -11.43
CA CYS A 161 6.51 3.62 -9.97
C CYS A 161 6.21 4.89 -9.14
N ILE A 162 5.65 5.94 -9.74
CA ILE A 162 5.09 7.07 -9.01
C ILE A 162 3.58 6.99 -9.08
N ASP A 163 3.00 6.89 -10.27
CA ASP A 163 1.55 7.08 -10.45
C ASP A 163 0.72 5.80 -10.33
N ASP A 164 1.27 4.63 -10.66
CA ASP A 164 0.54 3.36 -10.66
C ASP A 164 0.45 2.70 -9.27
N PHE A 165 1.01 3.36 -8.25
CA PHE A 165 0.98 2.92 -6.86
C PHE A 165 0.07 3.83 -6.03
N PRO A 166 -1.24 3.52 -5.90
CA PRO A 166 -2.19 4.34 -5.14
C PRO A 166 -1.84 4.34 -3.65
N LEU A 167 -1.80 5.52 -3.02
CA LEU A 167 -1.55 5.64 -1.58
C LEU A 167 -2.66 4.94 -0.77
N ASP A 168 -2.26 4.15 0.22
CA ASP A 168 -3.21 3.43 1.07
C ASP A 168 -3.79 4.36 2.15
N TYR A 169 -5.01 4.85 1.91
CA TYR A 169 -5.75 5.67 2.86
C TYR A 169 -5.92 5.00 4.24
N MET A 170 -6.13 3.68 4.27
CA MET A 170 -6.34 2.96 5.52
C MET A 170 -5.06 2.94 6.36
N HIS A 171 -3.91 2.63 5.77
CA HIS A 171 -2.65 2.58 6.51
C HIS A 171 -2.09 3.97 6.81
N MET A 172 -2.07 4.88 5.84
CA MET A 172 -1.46 6.20 6.00
C MET A 172 -2.33 7.16 6.83
N VAL A 173 -3.63 7.25 6.52
CA VAL A 173 -4.51 8.25 7.15
C VAL A 173 -5.22 7.66 8.35
N LEU A 174 -5.96 6.56 8.20
CA LEU A 174 -6.77 6.03 9.30
C LEU A 174 -5.90 5.45 10.43
N LEU A 175 -5.01 4.50 10.10
CA LEU A 175 -4.14 3.86 11.08
C LEU A 175 -2.92 4.71 11.43
N GLY A 176 -2.37 5.46 10.48
CA GLY A 176 -1.22 6.33 10.70
C GLY A 176 -1.58 7.61 11.46
N LEU A 177 -2.40 8.47 10.85
CA LEU A 177 -2.71 9.80 11.39
C LEU A 177 -3.84 9.77 12.43
N VAL A 178 -5.01 9.24 12.08
CA VAL A 178 -6.22 9.32 12.91
C VAL A 178 -6.04 8.54 14.21
N LYS A 179 -5.47 7.33 14.17
CA LYS A 179 -5.13 6.57 15.37
C LYS A 179 -4.23 7.38 16.32
N ARG A 180 -3.17 8.02 15.78
CA ARG A 180 -2.26 8.86 16.58
C ARG A 180 -2.99 10.05 17.20
N ALA A 181 -3.81 10.76 16.42
CA ALA A 181 -4.60 11.88 16.92
C ALA A 181 -5.53 11.46 18.06
N LEU A 182 -6.24 10.34 17.91
CA LEU A 182 -7.10 9.80 18.96
C LEU A 182 -6.33 9.43 20.23
N ILE A 183 -5.14 8.83 20.10
CA ILE A 183 -4.28 8.54 21.25
C ILE A 183 -3.87 9.81 21.97
N PHE A 184 -3.48 10.86 21.25
CA PHE A 184 -3.16 12.17 21.84
C PHE A 184 -4.36 12.78 22.55
N MET A 185 -5.56 12.70 21.95
CA MET A 185 -6.78 13.21 22.58
C MET A 185 -7.19 12.42 23.83
N LEU A 186 -6.87 11.13 23.92
CA LEU A 186 -7.25 10.29 25.06
C LEU A 186 -6.21 10.26 26.18
N ARG A 187 -4.92 10.32 25.83
CA ARG A 187 -3.79 10.03 26.73
C ARG A 187 -2.66 11.06 26.66
N GLY A 188 -2.76 12.05 25.80
CA GLY A 188 -1.77 13.11 25.65
C GLY A 188 -1.89 14.21 26.70
N ASP A 189 -1.23 15.34 26.43
CA ASP A 189 -1.21 16.50 27.32
C ASP A 189 -2.59 17.12 27.50
N GLU A 190 -2.82 17.74 28.67
CA GLU A 190 -4.12 18.31 29.04
C GLU A 190 -4.66 19.32 28.02
N ILE A 191 -3.78 20.01 27.28
CA ILE A 191 -4.14 20.98 26.24
C ILE A 191 -5.03 20.35 25.16
N CYS A 192 -4.82 19.07 24.84
CA CYS A 192 -5.51 18.37 23.75
C CYS A 192 -6.38 17.21 24.23
N LYS A 193 -6.39 16.93 25.55
CA LYS A 193 -7.04 15.76 26.13
C LYS A 193 -8.54 15.99 26.30
N ILE A 194 -9.35 15.06 25.82
CA ILE A 194 -10.80 15.08 26.04
C ILE A 194 -11.14 14.60 27.45
N SER A 195 -12.25 15.08 27.99
CA SER A 195 -12.71 14.65 29.30
C SER A 195 -13.16 13.19 29.27
N GLN A 196 -13.14 12.53 30.43
CA GLN A 196 -13.64 11.16 30.55
C GLN A 196 -15.11 11.05 30.13
N GLN A 197 -15.92 12.07 30.44
CA GLN A 197 -17.33 12.13 30.02
C GLN A 197 -17.46 12.19 28.49
N GLN A 198 -16.63 13.00 27.82
CA GLN A 198 -16.61 13.05 26.35
C GLN A 198 -16.18 11.70 25.75
N ALA A 199 -15.17 11.04 26.32
CA ALA A 199 -14.71 9.73 25.84
C ALA A 199 -15.81 8.65 25.98
N ILE A 200 -16.56 8.66 27.08
CA ILE A 200 -17.71 7.77 27.28
C ILE A 200 -18.82 8.06 26.26
N GLU A 201 -19.15 9.33 26.05
CA GLU A 201 -20.17 9.73 25.08
C GLU A 201 -19.81 9.30 23.65
N ILE A 202 -18.56 9.52 23.22
CA ILE A 202 -18.09 9.08 21.91
C ILE A 202 -18.16 7.55 21.81
N THR A 203 -17.73 6.83 22.84
CA THR A 203 -17.78 5.36 22.89
C THR A 203 -19.21 4.84 22.72
N ASN A 204 -20.17 5.42 23.43
CA ASN A 204 -21.58 5.04 23.31
C ASN A 204 -22.10 5.26 21.89
N ARG A 205 -21.80 6.42 21.28
CA ARG A 205 -22.19 6.70 19.89
C ARG A 205 -21.56 5.73 18.88
N LEU A 206 -20.28 5.38 19.07
CA LEU A 206 -19.61 4.39 18.23
C LEU A 206 -20.29 3.02 18.33
N ILE A 207 -20.61 2.57 19.54
CA ILE A 207 -21.28 1.28 19.76
C ILE A 207 -22.68 1.28 19.13
N LEU A 208 -23.47 2.34 19.34
CA LEU A 208 -24.81 2.48 18.75
C LEU A 208 -24.77 2.46 17.21
N SER A 209 -23.71 3.02 16.61
CA SER A 209 -23.59 3.06 15.15
C SER A 209 -23.32 1.69 14.51
N ARG A 210 -22.93 0.66 15.28
CA ARG A 210 -22.53 -0.68 14.77
C ARG A 210 -23.59 -1.39 13.96
N GLU A 211 -24.86 -1.15 14.28
CA GLU A 211 -26.00 -1.75 13.58
C GLU A 211 -26.25 -1.12 12.21
N ASN A 212 -25.80 0.12 12.03
CA ASN A 212 -25.98 0.90 10.80
C ASN A 212 -24.76 0.85 9.87
N ILE A 213 -23.76 0.01 10.16
CA ILE A 213 -22.57 -0.13 9.31
C ILE A 213 -22.86 -1.07 8.14
N PRO A 214 -22.64 -0.62 6.89
CA PRO A 214 -22.83 -1.46 5.71
C PRO A 214 -21.95 -2.72 5.73
N SER A 215 -22.43 -3.82 5.17
CA SER A 215 -21.75 -5.13 5.19
C SER A 215 -20.43 -5.16 4.42
N ASN A 216 -20.18 -4.20 3.53
CA ASN A 216 -18.92 -4.05 2.81
C ASN A 216 -17.77 -3.47 3.66
N PHE A 217 -18.03 -3.03 4.89
CA PHE A 217 -16.98 -2.70 5.85
C PHE A 217 -16.60 -3.92 6.67
N ASN A 218 -15.35 -4.37 6.54
CA ASN A 218 -14.83 -5.52 7.29
C ASN A 218 -14.74 -5.31 8.81
N ARG A 219 -14.79 -4.07 9.30
CA ARG A 219 -14.62 -3.75 10.72
C ARG A 219 -15.76 -2.88 11.21
N LYS A 220 -16.37 -3.28 12.32
CA LYS A 220 -17.33 -2.45 13.06
C LYS A 220 -16.59 -1.50 14.02
N PRO A 221 -17.17 -0.33 14.34
CA PRO A 221 -16.66 0.57 15.35
C PRO A 221 -16.34 -0.13 16.68
N ARG A 222 -15.25 0.28 17.33
CA ARG A 222 -14.81 -0.24 18.62
C ARG A 222 -14.82 0.87 19.67
N PRO A 223 -14.99 0.53 20.96
CA PRO A 223 -14.85 1.47 22.05
C PRO A 223 -13.49 2.17 22.04
N LEU A 224 -13.42 3.40 22.56
CA LEU A 224 -12.18 4.19 22.55
C LEU A 224 -11.09 3.64 23.49
N ASP A 225 -11.47 2.92 24.55
CA ASP A 225 -10.53 2.31 25.50
C ASP A 225 -9.74 1.13 24.89
N GLU A 226 -10.28 0.47 23.86
CA GLU A 226 -9.58 -0.55 23.06
C GLU A 226 -8.46 -0.01 22.17
N ILE A 227 -8.27 1.32 22.07
CA ILE A 227 -7.18 1.90 21.28
C ILE A 227 -5.83 1.61 21.97
N CYS A 228 -5.10 0.63 21.43
CA CYS A 228 -3.72 0.33 21.82
C CYS A 228 -2.72 1.27 21.11
N TYR A 229 -1.57 1.53 21.75
CA TYR A 229 -0.45 2.23 21.12
C TYR A 229 0.06 1.41 19.93
#